data_AF-A0A0T6AZB1-F1
#
_entry.id   AF-A0A0T6AZB1-F1
#
_cell.length_a   1.000
_cell.length_b   1.000
_cell.length_c   1.000
_cell.angle_alpha   90.00
_cell.angle_beta   90.00
_cell.angle_gamma   90.00
#
_symmetry.space_group_name_H-M   'P 1'
#
loop_
_entity.id
_entity.type
_entity.pdbx_description
1 polymer ?
#
loop_
_entity_poly.entity_id
_entity_poly.type
_entity_poly.pdbx_seq_one_letter_code
_entity_poly.pdbx_strand_id
1 'polypeptide(L)'
;FMWQICGYIPQTIMPIQPDITQRAAQLSTSFFIETFIHAKEKPTMVQWVELVTKQFNACQEACVWFLEHMAQDTWWPVQVLLKCPNQMVRQMFQRLCIHVIQRLKTTHSSLYLLVDQDRPGSTAERVDDEKMNVDPAKLG
;
A
#
# COMPACT_ATOMS: atom_id res chain seq x y z
N PHE A 1 13.04 -0.53 -23.36
CA PHE A 1 12.13 0.07 -24.34
C PHE A 1 10.83 0.53 -23.69
N MET A 2 9.84 -0.34 -23.41
CA MET A 2 8.51 0.15 -22.98
C MET A 2 8.47 0.77 -21.57
N TRP A 3 9.25 0.25 -20.61
CA TRP A 3 9.36 0.88 -19.29
C TRP A 3 9.95 2.29 -19.34
N GLN A 4 10.84 2.56 -20.30
CA GLN A 4 11.46 3.89 -20.45
C GLN A 4 10.45 4.91 -20.96
N ILE A 5 9.53 4.48 -21.83
CA ILE A 5 8.42 5.31 -22.31
C ILE A 5 7.47 5.62 -21.15
N CYS A 6 7.08 4.61 -20.37
CA CYS A 6 6.24 4.79 -19.20
C CYS A 6 6.90 5.62 -18.08
N GLY A 7 8.24 5.62 -18.01
CA GLY A 7 9.00 6.45 -17.07
C GLY A 7 9.22 7.88 -17.51
N TYR A 8 8.89 8.23 -18.77
CA TYR A 8 9.02 9.59 -19.27
C TYR A 8 7.68 10.31 -19.18
N ILE A 9 7.59 11.31 -18.29
CA ILE A 9 6.44 12.19 -18.18
C ILE A 9 6.75 13.49 -18.95
N PRO A 10 6.02 13.80 -20.03
CA PRO A 10 6.23 15.03 -20.78
C PRO A 10 5.99 16.27 -19.90
N GLN A 11 6.99 17.14 -19.82
CA GLN A 11 6.93 18.38 -19.03
C GLN A 11 6.04 19.47 -19.66
N THR A 12 5.50 19.20 -20.85
CA THR A 12 4.65 20.13 -21.62
C THR A 12 3.17 20.01 -21.27
N ILE A 13 2.77 19.01 -20.48
CA ILE A 13 1.38 18.81 -20.08
C ILE A 13 1.14 19.63 -18.81
N MET A 14 0.23 20.62 -18.88
CA MET A 14 -0.18 21.39 -17.70
C MET A 14 -0.81 20.47 -16.64
N PRO A 15 -0.61 20.72 -15.34
CA PRO A 15 -1.17 19.89 -14.28
C PRO A 15 -2.69 20.05 -14.24
N ILE A 16 -3.39 19.16 -14.95
CA ILE A 16 -4.84 18.99 -14.91
C ILE A 16 -5.11 17.76 -14.02
N GLN A 17 -6.05 17.85 -13.08
CA GLN A 17 -6.40 16.72 -12.22
C GLN A 17 -7.03 15.56 -13.01
N PRO A 18 -6.72 14.28 -12.69
CA PRO A 18 -5.72 13.83 -11.72
C PRO A 18 -4.29 14.10 -12.17
N ASP A 19 -3.39 14.36 -11.21
CA ASP A 19 -1.96 14.62 -11.46
C ASP A 19 -1.43 13.62 -12.49
N ILE A 20 -0.76 14.12 -13.52
CA ILE A 20 -0.20 13.31 -14.61
C ILE A 20 0.67 12.18 -14.06
N THR A 21 1.33 12.43 -12.93
CA THR A 21 2.11 11.45 -12.17
C THR A 21 1.25 10.28 -11.70
N GLN A 22 0.04 10.53 -11.20
CA GLN A 22 -0.90 9.49 -10.80
C GLN A 22 -1.34 8.66 -12.01
N ARG A 23 -1.71 9.30 -13.12
CA ARG A 23 -2.12 8.60 -14.35
C ARG A 23 -0.99 7.74 -14.94
N ALA A 24 0.22 8.26 -14.95
CA ALA A 24 1.41 7.52 -15.39
C ALA A 24 1.64 6.29 -14.51
N ALA A 25 1.51 6.45 -13.18
CA ALA A 25 1.66 5.35 -12.22
C ALA A 25 0.61 4.26 -12.43
N GLN A 26 -0.66 4.66 -12.63
CA GLN A 26 -1.77 3.75 -12.91
C GLN A 26 -1.52 2.92 -14.17
N LEU A 27 -1.26 3.59 -15.30
CA LEU A 27 -1.02 2.94 -16.59
C LEU A 27 0.19 2.01 -16.55
N SER A 28 1.30 2.49 -15.97
CA SER A 28 2.52 1.69 -15.83
C SER A 28 2.28 0.43 -15.02
N THR A 29 1.54 0.55 -13.91
CA THR A 29 1.25 -0.54 -12.99
C THR A 29 0.32 -1.57 -13.63
N SER A 30 -0.77 -1.13 -14.26
CA SER A 30 -1.70 -2.02 -14.96
C SER A 30 -1.01 -2.78 -16.08
N PHE A 31 -0.29 -2.05 -16.95
CA PHE A 31 0.47 -2.68 -18.04
C PHE A 31 1.48 -3.69 -17.49
N PHE A 32 2.23 -3.30 -16.46
CA PHE A 32 3.22 -4.16 -15.83
C PHE A 32 2.58 -5.45 -15.31
N ILE A 33 1.53 -5.37 -14.49
CA ILE A 33 0.93 -6.55 -13.87
C ILE A 33 0.28 -7.46 -14.90
N GLU A 34 -0.52 -6.91 -15.82
CA GLU A 34 -1.18 -7.67 -16.88
C GLU A 34 -0.18 -8.37 -17.79
N THR A 35 0.89 -7.67 -18.19
CA THR A 35 1.95 -8.26 -19.01
C THR A 35 2.69 -9.35 -18.24
N PHE A 36 2.95 -9.15 -16.94
CA PHE A 36 3.80 -10.04 -16.15
C PHE A 36 3.12 -11.33 -15.73
N ILE A 37 1.79 -11.33 -15.61
CA ILE A 37 1.01 -12.56 -15.38
C ILE A 37 1.26 -13.57 -16.52
N HIS A 38 1.50 -13.08 -17.75
CA HIS A 38 1.65 -13.90 -18.95
C HIS A 38 3.08 -14.01 -19.50
N ALA A 39 3.98 -13.11 -19.09
CA ALA A 39 5.32 -13.03 -19.66
C ALA A 39 6.21 -14.24 -19.28
N LYS A 40 6.84 -14.84 -20.29
CA LYS A 40 7.92 -15.83 -20.12
C LYS A 40 9.29 -15.18 -19.91
N GLU A 41 9.50 -13.97 -20.42
CA GLU A 41 10.80 -13.30 -20.40
C GLU A 41 11.05 -12.44 -19.16
N LYS A 42 12.29 -12.53 -18.65
CA LYS A 42 12.73 -12.00 -17.36
C LYS A 42 13.61 -10.72 -17.38
N PRO A 43 14.23 -10.24 -18.47
CA PRO A 43 15.34 -9.28 -18.36
C PRO A 43 14.92 -7.87 -17.91
N THR A 44 13.67 -7.46 -18.16
CA THR A 44 13.19 -6.11 -17.80
C THR A 44 12.34 -6.05 -16.54
N MET A 45 12.16 -7.18 -15.83
CA MET A 45 11.36 -7.25 -14.60
C MET A 45 11.80 -6.26 -13.54
N VAL A 46 13.09 -6.22 -13.28
CA VAL A 46 13.68 -5.37 -12.25
C VAL A 46 13.43 -3.90 -12.58
N GLN A 47 13.65 -3.49 -13.83
CA GLN A 47 13.47 -2.12 -14.30
C GLN A 47 12.01 -1.64 -14.17
N TRP A 48 11.05 -2.51 -14.47
CA TRP A 48 9.64 -2.19 -14.29
C TRP A 48 9.27 -2.02 -12.82
N VAL A 49 9.78 -2.88 -11.95
CA VAL A 49 9.48 -2.76 -10.51
C VAL A 49 10.13 -1.52 -9.92
N GLU A 50 11.38 -1.21 -10.31
CA GLU A 50 12.04 0.04 -9.93
C GLU A 50 11.24 1.25 -10.38
N LEU A 51 10.74 1.24 -11.62
CA LEU A 51 9.89 2.30 -12.15
C LEU A 51 8.59 2.45 -11.34
N VAL A 52 7.84 1.37 -11.13
CA VAL A 52 6.56 1.41 -10.40
C VAL A 52 6.78 1.84 -8.95
N THR A 53 7.83 1.33 -8.30
CA THR A 53 8.21 1.74 -6.94
C THR A 53 8.54 3.23 -6.88
N LYS A 54 9.27 3.76 -7.87
CA LYS A 54 9.57 5.19 -7.97
C LYS A 54 8.31 6.03 -8.15
N GLN A 55 7.37 5.58 -8.99
CA GLN A 55 6.10 6.28 -9.21
C GLN A 55 5.22 6.30 -7.96
N PHE A 56 5.12 5.19 -7.24
CA PHE A 56 4.47 5.15 -5.92
C PHE A 56 5.19 6.03 -4.89
N ASN A 57 6.50 6.16 -5.00
CA ASN A 57 7.24 7.07 -4.14
C ASN A 57 7.00 8.56 -4.45
N ALA A 58 6.64 8.88 -5.69
CA ALA A 58 6.35 10.24 -6.13
C ALA A 58 4.89 10.65 -5.94
N CYS A 59 3.95 9.71 -5.91
CA CYS A 59 2.51 9.99 -5.81
C CYS A 59 1.82 9.05 -4.82
N GLN A 60 1.31 9.61 -3.71
CA GLN A 60 0.61 8.84 -2.69
C GLN A 60 -0.79 8.40 -3.16
N GLU A 61 -1.46 9.22 -3.97
CA GLU A 61 -2.78 8.93 -4.53
C GLU A 61 -2.74 7.68 -5.43
N ALA A 62 -1.61 7.45 -6.12
CA ALA A 62 -1.38 6.23 -6.87
C ALA A 62 -1.28 4.99 -5.95
N CYS A 63 -0.70 5.15 -4.76
CA CYS A 63 -0.64 4.08 -3.76
C CYS A 63 -2.03 3.73 -3.23
N VAL A 64 -2.84 4.73 -2.93
CA VAL A 64 -4.23 4.55 -2.48
C VAL A 64 -5.04 3.83 -3.56
N TRP A 65 -5.00 4.34 -4.80
CA TRP A 65 -5.66 3.72 -5.93
C TRP A 65 -5.24 2.26 -6.13
N PHE A 66 -3.94 1.94 -5.98
CA PHE A 66 -3.46 0.58 -6.17
C PHE A 66 -4.13 -0.42 -5.20
N LEU A 67 -4.27 -0.05 -3.93
CA LEU A 67 -4.95 -0.89 -2.94
C LEU A 67 -6.47 -0.92 -3.16
N GLU A 68 -7.09 0.23 -3.46
CA GLU A 68 -8.53 0.31 -3.75
C GLU A 68 -8.91 -0.53 -4.96
N HIS A 69 -8.11 -0.48 -6.03
CA HIS A 69 -8.31 -1.26 -7.23
C HIS A 69 -8.26 -2.77 -6.92
N MET A 70 -7.27 -3.22 -6.14
CA MET A 70 -7.17 -4.63 -5.73
C MET A 70 -8.26 -5.07 -4.74
N ALA A 71 -8.84 -4.14 -3.98
CA ALA A 71 -9.97 -4.42 -3.09
C ALA A 71 -11.30 -4.54 -3.86
N GLN A 72 -11.46 -3.77 -4.94
CA GLN A 72 -12.65 -3.80 -5.80
C GLN A 72 -12.59 -4.96 -6.81
N ASP A 73 -11.44 -5.20 -7.43
CA ASP A 73 -11.19 -6.30 -8.36
C ASP A 73 -10.03 -7.17 -7.89
N THR A 74 -10.35 -8.42 -7.54
CA THR A 74 -9.39 -9.40 -7.04
C THR A 74 -8.64 -10.13 -8.16
N TRP A 75 -8.83 -9.77 -9.43
CA TRP A 75 -8.18 -10.43 -10.56
C TRP A 75 -6.65 -10.40 -10.45
N TRP A 76 -6.02 -9.24 -10.20
CA TRP A 76 -4.55 -9.16 -9.98
C TRP A 76 -4.03 -10.06 -8.86
N PRO A 77 -4.50 -9.95 -7.61
CA PRO A 77 -3.98 -10.77 -6.53
C PRO A 77 -4.24 -12.27 -6.78
N VAL A 78 -5.40 -12.66 -7.32
CA VAL A 78 -5.67 -14.07 -7.63
C VAL A 78 -4.76 -14.58 -8.75
N GLN A 79 -4.59 -13.83 -9.83
CA GLN A 79 -3.74 -14.27 -10.94
C GLN A 79 -2.27 -14.32 -10.55
N VAL A 80 -1.76 -13.30 -9.87
CA VAL A 80 -0.35 -13.23 -9.51
C VAL A 80 -0.01 -14.14 -8.33
N LEU A 81 -0.73 -14.04 -7.20
CA LEU A 81 -0.34 -14.74 -5.97
C LEU A 81 -0.77 -16.21 -5.97
N LEU A 82 -1.96 -16.53 -6.49
CA LEU A 82 -2.50 -17.90 -6.42
C LEU A 82 -2.20 -18.71 -7.68
N LYS A 83 -2.39 -18.13 -8.87
CA LYS A 83 -2.33 -18.90 -10.14
C LYS A 83 -0.97 -18.88 -10.83
N CYS A 84 -0.25 -17.77 -10.83
CA CYS A 84 0.97 -17.59 -11.61
C CYS A 84 2.09 -18.53 -11.12
N PRO A 85 2.59 -19.50 -11.90
CA PRO A 85 3.64 -20.43 -11.45
C PRO A 85 5.02 -19.77 -11.27
N ASN A 86 5.21 -18.54 -11.73
CA ASN A 86 6.49 -17.84 -11.70
C ASN A 86 6.75 -17.23 -10.30
N GLN A 87 7.65 -17.86 -9.55
CA GLN A 87 7.96 -17.43 -8.18
C GLN A 87 8.54 -16.01 -8.11
N MET A 88 9.30 -15.57 -9.12
CA MET A 88 9.83 -14.21 -9.11
C MET A 88 8.71 -13.19 -9.25
N VAL A 89 7.76 -13.41 -10.17
CA VAL A 89 6.61 -12.50 -10.35
C VAL A 89 5.81 -12.40 -9.06
N ARG A 90 5.54 -13.54 -8.40
CA ARG A 90 4.90 -13.60 -7.08
C ARG A 90 5.63 -12.75 -6.05
N GLN A 91 6.93 -12.97 -5.88
CA GLN A 91 7.74 -12.26 -4.89
C GLN A 91 7.79 -10.76 -5.17
N MET A 92 7.96 -10.37 -6.44
CA MET A 92 8.01 -8.94 -6.82
C MET A 92 6.68 -8.24 -6.55
N PHE A 93 5.55 -8.87 -6.93
CA PHE A 93 4.22 -8.32 -6.67
C PHE A 93 3.91 -8.23 -5.17
N GLN A 94 4.25 -9.27 -4.40
CA GLN A 94 4.13 -9.24 -2.95
C GLN A 94 4.96 -8.09 -2.33
N ARG A 95 6.21 -7.91 -2.79
CA ARG A 95 7.07 -6.81 -2.34
C ARG A 95 6.47 -5.45 -2.66
N LEU A 96 5.89 -5.26 -3.84
CA LEU A 96 5.17 -4.04 -4.20
C LEU A 96 3.97 -3.79 -3.28
N CYS A 97 3.16 -4.81 -3.00
CA CYS A 97 2.02 -4.68 -2.09
C CYS A 97 2.48 -4.27 -0.69
N ILE A 98 3.50 -4.94 -0.14
CA ILE A 98 4.06 -4.62 1.18
C ILE A 98 4.60 -3.18 1.20
N HIS A 99 5.34 -2.77 0.15
CA HIS A 99 5.87 -1.41 0.03
C HIS A 99 4.77 -0.36 0.09
N VAL A 100 3.71 -0.53 -0.70
CA VAL A 100 2.57 0.38 -0.73
C VAL A 100 1.85 0.44 0.62
N ILE A 101 1.60 -0.71 1.25
CA ILE A 101 0.97 -0.78 2.57
C ILE A 101 1.82 -0.06 3.61
N GLN A 102 3.13 -0.33 3.67
CA GLN A 102 4.04 0.31 4.63
C GLN A 102 4.08 1.82 4.45
N ARG A 103 4.06 2.28 3.19
CA ARG A 103 4.05 3.71 2.86
C ARG A 103 2.76 4.40 3.29
N LEU A 104 1.61 3.77 3.10
CA LEU A 104 0.32 4.33 3.53
C LEU A 104 0.10 4.19 5.04
N LYS A 105 0.70 3.18 5.69
CA LYS A 105 0.56 2.93 7.13
C LYS A 105 0.95 4.14 7.98
N THR A 106 1.98 4.88 7.60
CA THR A 106 2.40 6.08 8.36
C THR A 106 1.35 7.19 8.30
N THR A 107 0.68 7.35 7.15
CA THR A 107 -0.35 8.39 6.94
C THR A 107 -1.74 7.95 7.41
N HIS A 108 -2.04 6.65 7.38
CA HIS A 108 -3.36 6.08 7.70
C HIS A 108 -3.38 5.33 9.05
N SER A 109 -2.35 5.47 9.89
CA SER A 109 -2.23 4.72 11.16
C SER A 109 -3.45 4.88 12.06
N SER A 110 -4.03 6.08 12.11
CA SER A 110 -5.26 6.38 12.85
C SER A 110 -6.48 5.61 12.32
N LEU A 111 -6.62 5.45 10.99
CA LEU A 111 -7.74 4.72 10.38
C LEU A 111 -7.72 3.23 10.73
N TYR A 112 -6.54 2.62 10.80
CA TYR A 112 -6.40 1.20 11.18
C TYR A 112 -6.66 0.94 12.66
N LEU A 113 -6.46 1.94 13.53
CA LEU A 113 -6.73 1.84 14.97
C LEU A 113 -8.18 2.14 15.35
N LEU A 114 -8.93 2.85 14.49
CA LEU A 114 -10.35 3.15 14.71
C LEU A 114 -11.28 1.93 14.51
N VAL A 115 -10.83 0.92 13.74
CA VAL A 115 -11.62 -0.32 13.52
C VAL A 115 -11.90 -1.07 14.83
N ASP A 116 -11.11 -0.84 15.88
CA ASP A 116 -11.32 -1.46 17.18
C ASP A 116 -12.28 -0.67 18.10
N GLN A 117 -12.60 0.59 17.78
CA GLN A 117 -13.55 1.41 18.57
C GLN A 117 -15.01 1.29 18.12
N ASP A 118 -15.26 0.83 16.89
CA ASP A 118 -16.62 0.66 16.35
C ASP A 118 -17.21 -0.74 16.60
N ARG A 119 -16.70 -1.50 17.59
CA ARG A 119 -17.42 -2.66 18.13
C ARG A 119 -18.39 -2.18 19.23
N PRO A 120 -19.72 -2.19 19.00
CA PRO A 120 -20.68 -1.90 20.06
C PRO A 120 -20.71 -3.10 21.01
N GLY A 121 -19.87 -3.09 22.04
CA GLY A 121 -19.83 -4.21 22.99
C GLY A 121 -18.82 -4.16 24.14
N SER A 122 -18.19 -3.03 24.47
CA SER A 122 -17.39 -2.96 25.71
C SER A 122 -17.35 -1.56 26.31
N THR A 123 -18.50 -1.08 26.77
CA THR A 123 -18.57 -0.07 27.85
C THR A 123 -18.81 -0.79 29.17
N ALA A 124 -17.91 -0.56 30.13
CA ALA A 124 -17.96 -0.79 31.60
C ALA A 124 -16.60 -1.42 32.01
N GLU A 125 -15.77 -0.87 32.90
CA GLU A 125 -15.97 0.10 33.97
C GLU A 125 -14.68 0.94 34.16
N ARG A 126 -14.84 2.25 34.39
CA ARG A 126 -13.87 3.01 35.19
C ARG A 126 -14.13 2.65 36.63
N VAL A 127 -13.12 2.15 37.34
CA VAL A 127 -13.06 2.25 38.79
C VAL A 127 -11.79 3.02 39.11
N ASP A 128 -12.01 4.23 39.63
CA ASP A 128 -11.00 5.08 40.25
C ASP A 128 -10.38 4.32 41.43
N ASP A 129 -9.06 4.14 41.45
CA ASP A 129 -8.35 3.66 42.64
C ASP A 129 -7.63 4.83 43.31
N GLU A 130 -8.09 5.08 44.53
CA GLU A 130 -7.86 6.21 45.40
C GLU A 130 -6.43 6.13 45.98
N LYS A 131 -5.73 7.29 46.03
CA LYS A 131 -4.44 7.42 46.71
C LYS A 131 -4.60 7.13 48.21
N MET A 132 -4.18 5.95 48.67
CA MET A 132 -4.01 5.71 50.11
C MET A 132 -2.55 6.02 50.52
N ASN A 133 -2.34 7.24 50.99
CA ASN A 133 -1.13 7.67 51.70
C ASN A 133 -1.11 6.99 53.07
N VAL A 134 -0.17 6.07 53.31
CA VAL A 134 0.00 5.43 54.62
C VAL A 134 1.00 6.25 55.44
N ASP A 135 0.50 6.92 56.47
CA ASP A 135 1.32 7.63 57.45
C ASP A 135 2.12 6.63 58.32
N PRO A 136 3.46 6.72 58.37
CA PRO A 136 4.30 5.74 59.07
C PRO A 136 4.31 5.87 60.61
N ALA A 137 3.40 6.64 61.21
CA ALA A 137 3.41 6.95 62.64
C ALA A 137 2.47 6.07 63.52
N LYS A 138 1.92 4.97 62.98
CA LYS A 138 0.94 4.11 63.70
C LYS A 138 1.32 2.64 63.87
N LEU A 139 2.58 2.26 63.66
CA LEU A 139 3.08 0.94 64.07
C LEU A 139 3.76 1.08 65.45
N GLY A 140 2.93 1.06 66.49
CA GLY A 140 3.32 0.81 67.88
C GLY A 140 2.69 -0.50 68.34
#